data_AF-A0A2G1ZZR5-F1
#
_entry.id   AF-A0A2G1ZZR5-F1
#
_cell.length_a   1.000
_cell.length_b   1.000
_cell.length_c   1.000
_cell.angle_alpha   90.00
_cell.angle_beta   90.00
_cell.angle_gamma   90.00
#
_symmetry.space_group_name_H-M   'P 1'
#
loop_
_entity.id
_entity.type
_entity.pdbx_description
1 polymer ?
#
loop_
_entity_poly.entity_id
_entity_poly.type
_entity_poly.pdbx_seq_one_letter_code
_entity_poly.pdbx_strand_id
1 'polypeptide(L)'
;MRVRPLDLGSAANRYLLCMRTRSGHNPSILPDPGWLFLIAGLAILGSAVLIPASEALVGARYARDRALVSETFRLDRIARYEAVIGELDERQPTLMAHLRAVQLNQYPEGMRPLGEPTEDPALASASIFDKLEPPLPAMPDEPIHRTERSFLAKLATGQPSRLWMLAGGAVSVLIGVLPPVSRHRTRRKRSRAGQATVCL
;
A
#
# COMPACT_ATOMS: atom_id res chain seq x y z
N MET A 1 -64.51 46.39 33.92
CA MET A 1 -64.26 45.00 33.53
C MET A 1 -62.76 44.81 33.33
N ARG A 2 -62.11 43.97 34.15
CA ARG A 2 -60.65 43.80 34.22
C ARG A 2 -60.24 42.60 33.37
N VAL A 3 -59.52 42.84 32.28
CA VAL A 3 -58.97 41.81 31.40
C VAL A 3 -57.72 41.23 32.05
N ARG A 4 -57.68 39.91 32.27
CA ARG A 4 -56.48 39.18 32.73
C ARG A 4 -55.64 38.79 31.52
N PRO A 5 -54.32 39.06 31.50
CA PRO A 5 -53.44 38.54 30.46
C PRO A 5 -53.15 37.04 30.69
N LEU A 6 -53.18 36.29 29.59
CA LEU A 6 -52.81 34.87 29.52
C LEU A 6 -51.29 34.72 29.57
N ASP A 7 -50.82 34.04 30.61
CA ASP A 7 -49.44 33.64 30.83
C ASP A 7 -49.04 32.54 29.83
N LEU A 8 -48.42 32.93 28.72
CA LEU A 8 -47.95 32.05 27.63
C LEU A 8 -46.43 31.75 27.72
N GLY A 9 -45.85 31.80 28.93
CA GLY A 9 -44.39 31.79 29.11
C GLY A 9 -43.73 30.51 29.65
N SER A 10 -44.46 29.49 30.13
CA SER A 10 -43.86 28.49 31.06
C SER A 10 -43.89 27.01 30.61
N ALA A 11 -44.37 26.72 29.39
CA ALA A 11 -44.48 25.34 28.90
C ALA A 11 -43.40 24.94 27.88
N ALA A 12 -42.82 25.89 27.14
CA ALA A 12 -41.91 25.57 26.03
C ALA A 12 -40.51 25.11 26.48
N ASN A 13 -40.07 25.46 27.69
CA ASN A 13 -38.69 25.20 28.13
C ASN A 13 -38.48 23.84 28.82
N ARG A 14 -39.51 23.00 28.90
CA ARG A 14 -39.45 21.71 29.60
C ARG A 14 -39.09 20.50 28.72
N TYR A 15 -39.12 20.64 27.40
CA TYR A 15 -38.82 19.53 26.48
C TYR A 15 -37.36 19.50 25.99
N LEU A 16 -36.58 20.56 26.22
CA LEU A 16 -35.20 20.66 25.71
C LEU A 16 -34.13 20.07 26.65
N LEU A 17 -34.50 19.54 27.82
CA LEU A 17 -33.55 19.14 28.86
C LEU A 17 -33.45 17.62 29.09
N CYS A 18 -34.12 16.79 28.29
CA CYS A 18 -34.11 15.33 28.43
C CYS A 18 -33.22 14.60 27.41
N MET A 19 -32.12 15.22 26.97
CA MET A 19 -31.10 14.52 26.18
C MET A 19 -29.68 14.84 26.63
N ARG A 20 -29.50 15.10 27.93
CA ARG A 20 -28.18 15.13 28.55
C ARG A 20 -27.79 13.69 28.87
N THR A 21 -27.11 13.05 27.92
CA THR A 21 -26.42 11.77 28.12
C THR A 21 -25.43 11.94 29.28
N ARG A 22 -25.89 11.56 30.47
CA ARG A 22 -25.08 11.55 31.68
C ARG A 22 -24.22 10.29 31.60
N SER A 23 -23.15 10.38 30.82
CA SER A 23 -22.07 9.40 30.77
C SER A 23 -21.38 9.42 32.12
N GLY A 24 -21.93 8.66 33.08
CA GLY A 24 -21.31 8.44 34.37
C GLY A 24 -20.00 7.69 34.17
N HIS A 25 -18.91 8.43 34.00
CA HIS A 25 -17.56 7.92 34.19
C HIS A 25 -17.44 7.53 35.67
N ASN A 26 -17.75 6.27 35.98
CA ASN A 26 -17.20 5.65 37.18
C ASN A 26 -15.73 5.37 36.87
N PRO A 27 -14.76 5.93 37.62
CA PRO A 27 -13.36 5.59 37.48
C PRO A 27 -13.09 4.24 38.15
N SER A 28 -13.77 3.19 37.67
CA SER A 28 -13.30 1.83 37.90
C SER A 28 -12.12 1.64 36.95
N ILE A 29 -10.93 1.48 37.52
CA ILE A 29 -9.63 1.27 36.85
C ILE A 29 -9.65 0.08 35.86
N LEU A 30 -10.70 -0.75 35.87
CA LEU A 30 -10.91 -1.77 34.85
C LEU A 30 -11.50 -1.13 33.57
N PRO A 31 -10.77 -1.16 32.44
CA PRO A 31 -11.34 -0.73 31.17
C PRO A 31 -12.56 -1.60 30.84
N ASP A 32 -13.65 -0.94 30.42
CA ASP A 32 -14.84 -1.64 29.95
C ASP A 32 -14.43 -2.64 28.84
N PRO A 33 -14.75 -3.94 28.95
CA PRO A 33 -14.33 -4.95 27.99
C PRO A 33 -14.74 -4.62 26.54
N GLY A 34 -15.76 -3.80 26.33
CA GLY A 34 -16.16 -3.34 24.99
C GLY A 34 -15.05 -2.58 24.24
N TRP A 35 -14.21 -1.82 24.95
CA TRP A 35 -13.12 -1.05 24.34
C TRP A 35 -12.00 -1.93 23.79
N LEU A 36 -11.65 -3.01 24.50
CA LEU A 36 -10.63 -3.96 24.03
C LEU A 36 -11.06 -4.59 22.70
N PHE A 37 -12.34 -4.90 22.60
CA PHE A 37 -12.90 -5.53 21.42
C PHE A 37 -13.00 -4.55 20.24
N LEU A 38 -13.31 -3.28 20.49
CA LEU A 38 -13.29 -2.23 19.48
C LEU A 38 -11.88 -2.02 18.91
N ILE A 39 -10.86 -1.88 19.77
CA ILE A 39 -9.47 -1.69 19.34
C ILE A 39 -8.98 -2.92 18.56
N ALA A 40 -9.29 -4.12 19.02
CA ALA A 40 -8.93 -5.35 18.31
C ALA A 40 -9.58 -5.43 16.92
N GLY A 41 -10.87 -5.13 16.81
CA GLY A 41 -11.58 -5.12 15.53
C GLY A 41 -11.04 -4.06 14.56
N LEU A 42 -10.76 -2.85 15.06
CA LEU A 42 -10.17 -1.77 14.27
C LEU A 42 -8.76 -2.13 13.79
N ALA A 43 -7.94 -2.76 14.63
CA ALA A 43 -6.60 -3.21 14.26
C ALA A 43 -6.65 -4.31 13.19
N ILE A 44 -7.59 -5.26 13.30
CA ILE A 44 -7.79 -6.31 12.29
C ILE A 44 -8.24 -5.69 10.96
N LEU A 45 -9.24 -4.82 10.96
CA LEU A 45 -9.71 -4.14 9.74
C LEU A 45 -8.62 -3.26 9.12
N GLY A 46 -7.92 -2.49 9.95
CA GLY A 46 -6.81 -1.64 9.54
C GLY A 46 -5.69 -2.45 8.88
N SER A 47 -5.27 -3.56 9.49
CA SER A 47 -4.23 -4.42 8.90
C SER A 47 -4.67 -5.07 7.59
N ALA A 48 -5.93 -5.52 7.49
CA ALA A 48 -6.48 -6.14 6.27
C ALA A 48 -6.52 -5.19 5.06
N VAL A 49 -6.56 -3.87 5.29
CA VAL A 49 -6.54 -2.86 4.23
C VAL A 49 -5.14 -2.30 4.01
N LEU A 50 -4.39 -2.06 5.08
CA LEU A 50 -3.10 -1.38 5.01
C LEU A 50 -2.00 -2.27 4.39
N ILE A 51 -2.01 -3.57 4.68
CA ILE A 51 -1.04 -4.52 4.13
C ILE A 51 -1.08 -4.55 2.59
N PRO A 52 -2.21 -4.86 1.92
CA PRO A 52 -2.24 -4.91 0.46
C PRO A 52 -1.99 -3.55 -0.19
N ALA A 53 -2.40 -2.43 0.45
CA ALA A 53 -2.09 -1.10 -0.04
C ALA A 53 -0.57 -0.81 -0.04
N SER A 54 0.14 -1.26 0.99
CA SER A 54 1.59 -1.12 1.07
C SER A 54 2.32 -1.97 0.02
N GLU A 55 1.83 -3.18 -0.26
CA GLU A 55 2.38 -4.07 -1.30
C GLU A 55 2.14 -3.50 -2.70
N ALA A 56 0.93 -2.97 -2.96
CA ALA A 56 0.60 -2.32 -4.23
C ALA A 56 1.51 -1.10 -4.50
N LEU A 57 1.82 -0.31 -3.47
CA LEU A 57 2.73 0.83 -3.59
C LEU A 57 4.17 0.38 -3.95
N VAL A 58 4.66 -0.69 -3.33
CA VAL A 58 5.99 -1.25 -3.64
C VAL A 58 6.01 -1.80 -5.06
N GLY A 59 4.98 -2.54 -5.48
CA GLY A 59 4.86 -3.05 -6.84
C GLY A 59 4.82 -1.93 -7.89
N ALA A 60 4.07 -0.85 -7.63
CA ALA A 60 4.01 0.31 -8.52
C ALA A 60 5.36 1.03 -8.63
N ARG A 61 6.08 1.18 -7.52
CA ARG A 61 7.44 1.76 -7.53
C ARG A 61 8.41 0.90 -8.32
N TYR A 62 8.38 -0.41 -8.13
CA TYR A 62 9.22 -1.34 -8.88
C TYR A 62 8.94 -1.27 -10.39
N ALA A 63 7.67 -1.28 -10.79
CA ALA A 63 7.28 -1.17 -12.19
C ALA A 63 7.76 0.15 -12.82
N ARG A 64 7.63 1.26 -12.08
CA ARG A 64 8.16 2.57 -12.49
C ARG A 64 9.68 2.52 -12.66
N ASP A 65 10.40 2.02 -11.68
CA ASP A 65 11.87 2.03 -11.69
C ASP A 65 12.41 1.14 -12.81
N ARG A 66 11.76 0.00 -13.09
CA ARG A 66 12.05 -0.82 -14.27
C ARG A 66 11.79 -0.09 -15.59
N ALA A 67 10.68 0.64 -15.68
CA ALA A 67 10.37 1.41 -16.88
C ALA A 67 11.43 2.48 -17.14
N LEU A 68 11.85 3.20 -16.10
CA LEU A 68 12.89 4.24 -16.19
C LEU A 68 14.21 3.68 -16.68
N VAL A 69 14.67 2.54 -16.14
CA VAL A 69 15.90 1.87 -16.62
C VAL A 69 15.79 1.46 -18.09
N SER A 70 14.61 0.99 -18.52
CA SER A 70 14.40 0.65 -19.93
C SER A 70 14.38 1.87 -20.85
N GLU A 71 13.89 3.01 -20.36
CA GLU A 71 13.85 4.28 -21.08
C GLU A 71 15.25 4.85 -21.26
N THR A 72 16.03 4.94 -20.19
CA THR A 72 17.43 5.42 -20.25
C THR A 72 18.26 4.57 -21.21
N PHE A 73 18.09 3.25 -21.18
CA PHE A 73 18.77 2.35 -22.11
C PHE A 73 18.43 2.61 -23.58
N ARG A 74 17.15 2.86 -23.87
CA ARG A 74 16.69 3.17 -25.24
C ARG A 74 17.21 4.53 -25.70
N LEU A 75 17.19 5.53 -24.83
CA LEU A 75 17.71 6.86 -25.14
C LEU A 75 19.22 6.81 -25.41
N ASP A 76 19.99 6.11 -24.58
CA ASP A 76 21.43 5.92 -24.79
C ASP A 76 21.72 5.23 -26.13
N ARG A 77 20.92 4.22 -26.47
CA ARG A 77 21.03 3.52 -27.76
C ARG A 77 20.76 4.45 -28.94
N ILE A 78 19.70 5.27 -28.87
CA ILE A 78 19.36 6.25 -29.91
C ILE A 78 20.48 7.28 -30.05
N ALA A 79 20.96 7.85 -28.94
CA ALA A 79 22.02 8.85 -28.95
C ALA A 79 23.32 8.34 -29.58
N ARG A 80 23.69 7.07 -29.34
CA ARG A 80 24.85 6.44 -29.99
C ARG A 80 24.65 6.28 -31.49
N TYR A 81 23.45 5.93 -31.94
CA TYR A 81 23.17 5.83 -33.37
C TYR A 81 23.15 7.20 -34.05
N GLU A 82 22.58 8.21 -33.41
CA GLU A 82 22.62 9.59 -33.91
C GLU A 82 24.05 10.11 -34.07
N ALA A 83 24.93 9.81 -33.11
CA ALA A 83 26.35 10.16 -33.21
C ALA A 83 27.02 9.51 -34.44
N VAL A 84 26.78 8.23 -34.68
CA VAL A 84 27.33 7.52 -35.85
C VAL A 84 26.77 8.05 -37.16
N ILE A 85 25.47 8.38 -37.21
CA ILE A 85 24.85 8.99 -38.39
C ILE A 85 25.47 10.36 -38.67
N GLY A 86 25.70 11.17 -37.63
CA GLY A 86 26.39 12.46 -37.77
C GLY A 86 27.81 12.31 -38.33
N GLU A 87 28.61 11.38 -37.81
CA GLU A 87 29.95 11.08 -38.32
C GLU A 87 29.94 10.59 -39.78
N LEU A 88 28.87 9.86 -40.17
CA LEU A 88 28.68 9.38 -41.53
C LEU A 88 28.34 10.52 -42.51
N ASP A 89 27.47 11.44 -42.10
CA ASP A 89 27.11 12.63 -42.88
C ASP A 89 28.32 13.55 -43.10
N GLU A 90 29.19 13.67 -42.10
CA GLU A 90 30.47 14.39 -42.19
C GLU A 90 31.53 13.67 -43.05
N ARG A 91 31.24 12.45 -43.51
CA ARG A 91 32.14 11.58 -44.29
C ARG A 91 33.50 11.37 -43.61
N GLN A 92 33.49 11.17 -42.30
CA GLN A 92 34.75 10.97 -41.57
C GLN A 92 35.53 9.77 -42.16
N PRO A 93 36.80 9.97 -42.58
CA PRO A 93 37.53 8.99 -43.38
C PRO A 93 37.84 7.70 -42.58
N THR A 94 37.98 7.80 -41.26
CA THR A 94 38.21 6.69 -40.34
C THR A 94 36.99 5.77 -40.23
N LEU A 95 35.80 6.35 -40.01
CA LEU A 95 34.54 5.60 -39.95
C LEU A 95 34.21 4.95 -41.31
N MET A 96 34.38 5.68 -42.41
CA MET A 96 34.17 5.15 -43.75
C MET A 96 35.14 4.00 -44.09
N ALA A 97 36.41 4.10 -43.70
CA ALA A 97 37.36 3.00 -43.85
C ALA A 97 36.97 1.78 -43.01
N HIS A 98 36.49 2.01 -41.77
CA HIS A 98 36.03 0.93 -40.91
C HIS A 98 34.76 0.25 -41.46
N LEU A 99 33.78 1.03 -41.93
CA LEU A 99 32.57 0.53 -42.58
C LEU A 99 32.89 -0.27 -43.84
N ARG A 100 33.81 0.21 -44.70
CA ARG A 100 34.27 -0.53 -45.89
C ARG A 100 34.94 -1.84 -45.52
N ALA A 101 35.77 -1.84 -44.48
CA ALA A 101 36.42 -3.06 -44.00
C ALA A 101 35.42 -4.07 -43.43
N VAL A 102 34.44 -3.62 -42.64
CA VAL A 102 33.50 -4.52 -41.94
C VAL A 102 32.32 -4.96 -42.81
N GLN A 103 31.68 -4.04 -43.55
CA GLN A 103 30.46 -4.34 -44.32
C GLN A 103 30.75 -4.80 -45.75
N LEU A 104 31.78 -4.23 -46.39
CA LEU A 104 32.13 -4.55 -47.77
C LEU A 104 33.29 -5.55 -47.87
N ASN A 105 33.88 -5.94 -46.74
CA ASN A 105 35.11 -6.74 -46.68
C ASN A 105 36.23 -6.17 -47.58
N GLN A 106 36.21 -4.85 -47.81
CA GLN A 106 37.16 -4.14 -48.65
C GLN A 106 38.26 -3.56 -47.76
N TYR A 107 39.39 -4.26 -47.71
CA TYR A 107 40.59 -3.78 -47.02
C TYR A 107 41.40 -2.85 -47.94
N PRO A 108 42.08 -1.83 -47.38
CA PRO A 108 42.99 -0.99 -48.15
C PRO A 108 44.09 -1.83 -48.81
N GLU A 109 44.51 -1.44 -50.02
CA GLU A 109 45.55 -2.15 -50.76
C GLU A 109 46.82 -2.32 -49.89
N GLY A 110 47.28 -3.57 -49.75
CA GLY A 110 48.47 -3.91 -48.97
C GLY A 110 48.23 -4.31 -47.51
N MET A 111 47.00 -4.20 -46.97
CA MET A 111 46.67 -4.75 -45.65
C MET A 111 46.14 -6.19 -45.78
N ARG A 112 46.76 -7.13 -45.06
CA ARG A 112 46.25 -8.49 -44.84
C ARG A 112 45.64 -8.57 -43.44
N PRO A 113 44.43 -9.14 -43.27
CA PRO A 113 43.87 -9.36 -41.94
C PRO A 113 44.79 -10.30 -41.15
N LEU A 114 45.30 -9.82 -40.01
CA LEU A 114 46.06 -10.61 -39.05
C LEU A 114 45.06 -11.17 -38.03
N GLY A 115 44.53 -12.36 -38.28
CA GLY A 115 43.64 -13.08 -37.37
C GLY A 115 43.19 -14.41 -37.97
N GLU A 116 43.19 -15.47 -37.16
CA GLU A 116 42.56 -16.74 -37.55
C GLU A 116 41.06 -16.52 -37.78
N PRO A 117 40.47 -17.10 -38.84
CA PRO A 117 39.03 -17.09 -39.01
C PRO A 117 38.42 -17.79 -37.79
N THR A 118 37.64 -17.06 -37.00
CA THR A 118 36.79 -17.66 -35.97
C THR A 118 35.98 -18.79 -36.63
N GLU A 119 35.99 -19.97 -36.00
CA GLU A 119 35.58 -21.26 -36.60
C GLU A 119 34.13 -21.31 -37.13
N ASP A 120 33.32 -20.28 -36.88
CA ASP A 120 32.01 -20.10 -37.49
C ASP A 120 31.77 -18.63 -37.93
N PRO A 121 31.95 -18.30 -39.23
CA PRO A 121 31.60 -16.98 -39.77
C PRO A 121 30.09 -16.68 -39.71
N ALA A 122 29.25 -17.68 -39.40
CA ALA A 122 27.82 -17.52 -39.14
C ALA A 122 27.50 -17.03 -37.71
N LEU A 123 28.43 -17.20 -36.76
CA LEU A 123 28.31 -16.74 -35.36
C LEU A 123 29.07 -15.44 -35.09
N ALA A 124 30.07 -15.13 -35.92
CA ALA A 124 30.75 -13.85 -35.92
C ALA A 124 29.83 -12.80 -36.57
N SER A 125 28.93 -12.24 -35.77
CA SER A 125 28.16 -11.04 -36.11
C SER A 125 29.12 -9.94 -36.61
N ALA A 126 29.21 -9.77 -37.93
CA ALA A 126 29.93 -8.65 -38.59
C ALA A 126 29.19 -7.31 -38.40
N SER A 127 28.33 -7.24 -37.39
CA SER A 127 27.48 -6.12 -37.08
C SER A 127 28.27 -5.12 -36.24
N ILE A 128 28.60 -3.97 -36.83
CA ILE A 128 29.16 -2.82 -36.10
C ILE A 128 28.23 -2.42 -34.94
N PHE A 129 26.94 -2.78 -35.06
CA PHE A 129 25.92 -2.51 -34.08
C PHE A 129 26.16 -3.23 -32.74
N ASP A 130 26.86 -4.37 -32.69
CA ASP A 130 27.17 -5.05 -31.43
C ASP A 130 28.10 -4.21 -30.53
N LYS A 131 29.00 -3.44 -31.13
CA LYS A 131 29.88 -2.52 -30.40
C LYS A 131 29.19 -1.20 -30.04
N LEU A 132 28.14 -0.83 -30.77
CA LEU A 132 27.35 0.38 -30.55
C LEU A 132 26.23 0.18 -29.54
N GLU A 133 25.78 -1.05 -29.33
CA GLU A 133 24.79 -1.36 -28.31
C GLU A 133 25.35 -1.03 -26.91
N PRO A 134 24.63 -0.22 -26.12
CA PRO A 134 25.05 0.02 -24.75
C PRO A 134 25.03 -1.30 -23.95
N PRO A 135 25.93 -1.46 -22.97
CA PRO A 135 25.91 -2.63 -22.11
C PRO A 135 24.55 -2.73 -21.42
N LEU A 136 24.03 -3.95 -21.31
CA LEU A 136 22.73 -4.18 -20.67
C LEU A 136 22.74 -3.61 -19.24
N PRO A 137 21.80 -2.72 -18.90
CA PRO A 137 21.76 -2.14 -17.57
C PRO A 137 21.39 -3.23 -16.56
N ALA A 138 21.97 -3.13 -15.36
CA ALA A 138 21.51 -3.94 -14.24
C ALA A 138 20.03 -3.63 -13.99
N MET A 139 19.18 -4.64 -14.17
CA MET A 139 17.76 -4.47 -13.87
C MET A 139 17.59 -4.28 -12.36
N PRO A 140 16.66 -3.42 -11.92
CA PRO A 140 16.33 -3.32 -10.51
C PRO A 140 15.96 -4.71 -9.96
N ASP A 141 16.55 -5.06 -8.82
CA ASP A 141 16.24 -6.31 -8.13
C ASP A 141 14.76 -6.38 -7.82
N GLU A 142 14.16 -7.55 -8.07
CA GLU A 142 12.75 -7.76 -7.75
C GLU A 142 12.53 -7.58 -6.24
N PRO A 143 11.57 -6.75 -5.81
CA PRO A 143 11.33 -6.53 -4.40
C PRO A 143 10.89 -7.85 -3.78
N ILE A 144 11.61 -8.31 -2.75
CA ILE A 144 11.23 -9.49 -1.97
C ILE A 144 9.82 -9.24 -1.41
N HIS A 145 8.82 -9.92 -1.97
CA HIS A 145 7.45 -9.82 -1.51
C HIS A 145 7.39 -10.32 -0.06
N ARG A 146 7.01 -9.44 0.87
CA ARG A 146 6.87 -9.78 2.31
C ARG A 146 5.86 -10.90 2.54
N THR A 147 4.97 -11.13 1.58
CA THR A 147 3.95 -12.16 1.54
C THR A 147 4.51 -13.58 1.65
N GLU A 148 5.76 -13.81 1.22
CA GLU A 148 6.39 -15.12 1.35
C GLU A 148 6.87 -15.43 2.78
N ARG A 149 7.12 -14.41 3.60
CA ARG A 149 7.72 -14.58 4.93
C ARG A 149 6.73 -14.60 6.10
N SER A 150 5.49 -14.13 5.94
CA SER A 150 4.58 -13.94 7.08
C SER A 150 3.21 -14.60 6.90
N PHE A 151 2.80 -15.42 7.87
CA PHE A 151 1.46 -16.03 7.95
C PHE A 151 0.34 -14.98 7.95
N LEU A 152 0.56 -13.82 8.57
CA LEU A 152 -0.39 -12.70 8.53
C LEU A 152 -0.55 -12.14 7.12
N ALA A 153 0.56 -12.06 6.36
CA ALA A 153 0.50 -11.60 4.99
C ALA A 153 -0.25 -12.62 4.11
N LYS A 154 -0.02 -13.93 4.29
CA LYS A 154 -0.79 -14.99 3.62
C LYS A 154 -2.29 -14.97 3.96
N LEU A 155 -2.63 -14.74 5.23
CA LEU A 155 -4.03 -14.62 5.67
C LEU A 155 -4.71 -13.37 5.10
N ALA A 156 -3.97 -12.26 4.99
CA ALA A 156 -4.50 -11.00 4.45
C ALA A 156 -4.65 -11.00 2.91
N THR A 157 -3.82 -11.75 2.18
CA THR A 157 -3.86 -11.78 0.70
C THR A 157 -4.69 -12.93 0.13
N GLY A 158 -4.94 -14.02 0.87
CA GLY A 158 -5.81 -15.11 0.43
C GLY A 158 -7.26 -14.66 0.26
N GLN A 159 -7.87 -14.93 -0.91
CA GLN A 159 -9.26 -14.55 -1.22
C GLN A 159 -10.30 -15.03 -0.18
N PRO A 160 -10.33 -16.31 0.24
CA PRO A 160 -11.30 -16.75 1.23
C PRO A 160 -10.97 -16.23 2.64
N SER A 161 -9.68 -16.21 3.03
CA SER A 161 -9.26 -15.79 4.37
C SER A 161 -9.43 -14.29 4.63
N ARG A 162 -9.26 -13.46 3.59
CA ARG A 162 -9.49 -12.01 3.67
C ARG A 162 -10.94 -11.69 3.98
N LEU A 163 -11.88 -12.39 3.35
CA LEU A 163 -13.31 -12.20 3.60
C LEU A 163 -13.66 -12.54 5.05
N TRP A 164 -13.07 -13.62 5.59
CA TRP A 164 -13.22 -14.00 6.99
C TRP A 164 -12.54 -13.02 7.97
N MET A 165 -11.38 -12.45 7.63
CA MET A 165 -10.74 -11.40 8.44
C MET A 165 -11.59 -10.12 8.48
N LEU A 166 -12.14 -9.71 7.34
CA LEU A 166 -13.04 -8.55 7.28
C LEU A 166 -14.34 -8.81 8.06
N ALA A 167 -14.94 -9.98 7.89
CA ALA A 167 -16.14 -10.37 8.62
C ALA A 167 -15.87 -10.46 10.13
N GLY A 168 -14.77 -11.11 10.55
CA GLY A 168 -14.35 -11.22 11.94
C GLY A 168 -14.05 -9.86 12.57
N GLY A 169 -13.34 -8.99 11.85
CA GLY A 169 -13.09 -7.61 12.28
C GLY A 169 -14.36 -6.77 12.40
N ALA A 170 -15.29 -6.89 11.45
CA ALA A 170 -16.57 -6.18 11.47
C ALA A 170 -17.48 -6.65 12.61
N VAL A 171 -17.60 -7.96 12.81
CA VAL A 171 -18.27 -8.54 14.00
C VAL A 171 -17.56 -8.07 15.27
N SER A 172 -16.23 -7.94 15.21
CA SER A 172 -15.46 -7.46 16.35
C SER A 172 -15.82 -6.02 16.74
N VAL A 173 -15.89 -5.12 15.76
CA VAL A 173 -16.34 -3.75 16.02
C VAL A 173 -17.79 -3.73 16.51
N LEU A 174 -18.68 -4.56 15.95
CA LEU A 174 -20.10 -4.59 16.31
C LEU A 174 -20.32 -4.89 17.80
N ILE A 175 -19.71 -5.96 18.33
CA ILE A 175 -19.87 -6.31 19.77
C ILE A 175 -19.22 -5.25 20.67
N GLY A 176 -18.16 -4.59 20.21
CA GLY A 176 -17.50 -3.51 20.96
C GLY A 176 -18.36 -2.24 21.05
N VAL A 177 -19.19 -2.00 20.03
CA VAL A 177 -20.13 -0.86 19.97
C VAL A 177 -21.45 -1.16 20.69
N LEU A 178 -21.81 -2.43 20.88
CA LEU A 178 -23.03 -2.82 21.59
C LEU A 178 -23.00 -2.32 23.05
N PRO A 179 -23.95 -1.47 23.47
CA PRO A 179 -23.95 -0.93 24.82
C PRO A 179 -24.10 -2.07 25.83
N PRO A 180 -23.32 -2.08 26.93
CA PRO A 180 -23.46 -3.11 27.94
C PRO A 180 -24.91 -3.07 28.45
N VAL A 181 -25.60 -4.22 28.37
CA VAL A 181 -26.94 -4.37 28.93
C VAL A 181 -26.82 -4.08 30.42
N SER A 182 -27.16 -2.86 30.81
CA SER A 182 -27.14 -2.46 32.20
C SER A 182 -28.25 -3.25 32.87
N ARG A 183 -27.90 -4.39 33.47
CA ARG A 183 -28.79 -5.06 34.41
C ARG A 183 -28.92 -4.08 35.56
N HIS A 184 -29.97 -3.27 35.50
CA HIS A 184 -30.39 -2.41 36.59
C HIS A 184 -30.75 -3.37 37.72
N ARG A 185 -29.74 -3.70 38.54
CA ARG A 185 -29.91 -4.53 39.72
C ARG A 185 -30.75 -3.65 40.63
N THR A 186 -32.07 -3.79 40.54
CA THR A 186 -33.04 -3.21 41.47
C THR A 186 -32.66 -3.77 42.82
N ARG A 187 -31.77 -3.04 43.51
CA ARG A 187 -31.33 -3.28 44.87
C ARG A 187 -32.58 -3.07 45.72
N ARG A 188 -33.36 -4.14 45.86
CA ARG A 188 -34.55 -4.23 46.70
C ARG A 188 -34.09 -3.84 48.10
N LYS A 189 -34.29 -2.57 48.47
CA LYS A 189 -34.17 -2.08 49.84
C LYS A 189 -35.16 -2.90 50.64
N ARG A 190 -34.67 -3.97 51.27
CA ARG A 190 -35.40 -4.70 52.30
C ARG A 190 -35.51 -3.71 53.45
N SER A 191 -36.63 -2.98 53.51
CA SER A 191 -36.96 -2.18 54.70
C SER A 191 -37.02 -3.16 55.87
N ARG A 192 -36.08 -3.04 56.80
CA ARG A 192 -36.28 -3.48 58.17
C ARG A 192 -37.43 -2.64 58.72
N ALA A 193 -38.65 -3.16 58.61
CA ALA A 193 -39.77 -2.75 59.43
C ALA A 193 -39.83 -3.70 60.62
N GLY A 194 -39.95 -3.14 61.83
CA GLY A 194 -40.17 -3.91 63.05
C GLY A 194 -38.98 -3.98 64.00
N GLN A 195 -38.40 -2.83 64.37
CA GLN A 195 -37.99 -2.66 65.77
C GLN A 195 -39.29 -2.61 66.59
N ALA A 196 -39.65 -3.73 67.22
CA ALA A 196 -40.65 -3.74 68.28
C ALA A 196 -39.90 -3.53 69.60
N THR A 197 -39.98 -2.31 70.08
CA THR A 197 -39.56 -1.84 71.39
C THR A 197 -40.28 -2.64 72.46
N VAL A 198 -39.56 -3.44 73.23
CA VAL A 198 -40.02 -3.96 74.53
C VAL A 198 -39.06 -3.42 75.57
N CYS A 199 -39.46 -2.35 76.23
CA CYS A 199 -38.90 -1.90 77.50
C CYS A 199 -40.07 -1.49 78.39
N LEU A 200 -40.31 -2.34 79.39
CA LEU A 200 -40.85 -2.14 80.74
C LEU A 200 -42.15 -1.33 80.89
#